data_AF-A0A2N1N1H7-F1
#
_entry.id   AF-A0A2N1N1H7-F1
#
_cell.length_a   1.000
_cell.length_b   1.000
_cell.length_c   1.000
_cell.angle_alpha   90.00
_cell.angle_beta   90.00
_cell.angle_gamma   90.00
#
_symmetry.space_group_name_H-M   'P 1'
#
loop_
_entity.id
_entity.type
_entity.pdbx_description
1 polymer ?
#
loop_
_entity_poly.entity_id
_entity_poly.type
_entity_poly.pdbx_seq_one_letter_code
_entity_poly.pdbx_strand_id
1 'polypeptide(L)'
;MLIGLNGTIYSKTLMGPSLIDSSNNNTWRPQQSFIYPNANNEKGFLYFAPLSSGLNDVNSNYSVTQWIINEYGIFSKIAEMVLVFQVQPSVVSTVDGGYMFIYPNITTSQDPYSSQSGLYAMYCGYGSNITREPVILYETIMALDIIGLNCVISYSEV
;
A
#
# COMPACT_ATOMS: atom_id res chain seq x y z
N MET A 1 -12.17 -1.31 -13.39
CA MET A 1 -13.24 -1.94 -14.18
C MET A 1 -12.83 -3.39 -14.39
N LEU A 2 -13.65 -4.35 -13.99
CA LEU A 2 -13.38 -5.78 -14.22
C LEU A 2 -14.26 -6.25 -15.38
N ILE A 3 -13.63 -6.73 -16.44
CA ILE A 3 -14.31 -7.21 -17.66
C ILE A 3 -13.91 -8.65 -17.90
N GLY A 4 -14.89 -9.52 -18.12
CA GLY A 4 -14.65 -10.86 -18.63
C GLY A 4 -14.07 -10.82 -20.04
N LEU A 5 -13.40 -11.91 -20.45
CA LEU A 5 -12.87 -12.07 -21.81
C LEU A 5 -13.97 -12.00 -22.89
N ASN A 6 -15.24 -12.19 -22.49
CA ASN A 6 -16.43 -12.04 -23.33
C ASN A 6 -16.98 -10.60 -23.38
N GLY A 7 -16.29 -9.61 -22.82
CA GLY A 7 -16.74 -8.22 -22.77
C GLY A 7 -17.78 -7.93 -21.68
N THR A 8 -18.16 -8.92 -20.86
CA THR A 8 -19.13 -8.72 -19.77
C THR A 8 -18.47 -7.91 -18.65
N ILE A 9 -19.05 -6.76 -18.32
CA ILE A 9 -18.59 -5.93 -17.21
C ILE A 9 -19.14 -6.51 -15.91
N TYR A 10 -18.30 -7.16 -15.13
CA TYR A 10 -18.64 -7.67 -13.80
C TYR A 10 -18.57 -6.57 -12.73
N SER A 11 -17.73 -5.55 -12.94
CA SER A 11 -17.64 -4.42 -12.04
C SER A 11 -17.27 -3.14 -12.79
N LYS A 12 -18.12 -2.11 -12.64
CA LYS A 12 -17.89 -0.76 -13.16
C LYS A 12 -16.98 0.09 -12.27
N THR A 13 -16.59 -0.43 -11.10
CA THR A 13 -15.70 0.28 -10.17
C THR A 13 -14.38 0.58 -10.87
N LEU A 14 -14.11 1.87 -11.09
CA LEU A 14 -12.82 2.33 -11.56
C LEU A 14 -11.84 2.19 -10.39
N MET A 15 -10.95 1.21 -10.45
CA MET A 15 -10.06 0.94 -9.33
C MET A 15 -8.88 1.92 -9.33
N GLY A 16 -8.43 2.47 -10.45
CA GLY A 16 -7.47 3.58 -10.42
C GLY A 16 -7.03 4.01 -11.81
N PRO A 17 -6.42 5.21 -11.93
CA PRO A 17 -5.95 5.72 -13.21
C PRO A 17 -4.62 5.06 -13.63
N SER A 18 -4.42 4.92 -14.94
CA SER A 18 -3.07 4.83 -15.49
C SER A 18 -2.41 6.20 -15.35
N LEU A 19 -1.11 6.21 -15.08
CA LEU A 19 -0.37 7.46 -14.86
C LEU A 19 0.73 7.62 -15.91
N ILE A 20 0.97 8.85 -16.34
CA ILE A 20 2.14 9.19 -17.15
C ILE A 20 3.25 9.55 -16.19
N ASP A 21 4.31 8.76 -16.18
CA ASP A 21 5.50 9.05 -15.39
C ASP A 21 6.41 10.00 -16.15
N SER A 22 6.31 11.28 -15.80
CA SER A 22 7.12 12.34 -16.38
C SER A 22 8.58 12.29 -15.97
N SER A 23 8.95 11.58 -14.89
CA SER A 23 10.34 11.41 -14.45
C SER A 23 11.14 10.41 -15.28
N ASN A 24 10.44 9.48 -15.93
CA ASN A 24 11.02 8.52 -16.86
C ASN A 24 10.50 8.77 -18.28
N ASN A 25 10.87 9.91 -18.88
CA ASN A 25 10.59 10.24 -20.29
C ASN A 25 9.10 10.22 -20.69
N ASN A 26 8.20 10.69 -19.80
CA ASN A 26 6.75 10.62 -20.00
C ASN A 26 6.25 9.21 -20.35
N THR A 27 6.89 8.19 -19.78
CA THR A 27 6.49 6.81 -20.03
C THR A 27 5.10 6.60 -19.45
N TRP A 28 4.17 6.20 -20.31
CA TRP A 28 2.86 5.74 -19.85
C TRP A 28 3.06 4.51 -18.97
N ARG A 29 2.71 4.63 -17.70
CA ARG A 29 2.73 3.53 -16.74
C ARG A 29 1.30 3.04 -16.54
N PRO A 30 0.88 1.98 -17.26
CA PRO A 30 -0.43 1.40 -17.05
C PRO A 30 -0.56 0.88 -15.63
N GLN A 31 -1.74 1.11 -15.03
CA GLN A 31 -2.23 0.39 -13.85
C GLN A 31 -1.17 0.11 -12.77
N GLN A 32 -0.75 1.12 -12.01
CA GLN A 32 0.16 0.95 -10.86
C GLN A 32 -0.56 0.55 -9.57
N SER A 33 -1.57 -0.30 -9.68
CA SER A 33 -2.35 -0.68 -8.54
C SER A 33 -2.06 -2.08 -8.06
N PHE A 34 -2.00 -2.20 -6.75
CA PHE A 34 -1.70 -3.43 -6.04
C PHE A 34 -2.95 -3.90 -5.30
N ILE A 35 -3.24 -5.19 -5.44
CA ILE A 35 -4.32 -5.87 -4.73
C ILE A 35 -3.66 -6.79 -3.73
N TYR A 36 -3.93 -6.56 -2.44
CA TYR A 36 -3.45 -7.40 -1.35
C TYR A 36 -4.65 -8.15 -0.76
N PRO A 37 -4.76 -9.46 -0.99
CA PRO A 37 -5.84 -10.25 -0.41
C PRO A 37 -5.73 -10.25 1.12
N ASN A 38 -6.87 -10.24 1.77
CA ASN A 38 -6.91 -10.39 3.22
C ASN A 38 -6.50 -11.82 3.63
N ALA A 39 -6.03 -11.99 4.87
CA ALA A 39 -5.76 -13.31 5.43
C ALA A 39 -7.06 -14.14 5.56
N ASN A 40 -8.20 -13.47 5.75
CA ASN A 40 -9.53 -14.05 5.65
C ASN A 40 -10.22 -13.60 4.36
N ASN A 41 -10.47 -14.53 3.44
CA ASN A 41 -11.10 -14.25 2.14
C ASN A 41 -12.49 -13.58 2.23
N GLU A 42 -13.22 -13.78 3.33
CA GLU A 42 -14.52 -13.14 3.58
C GLU A 42 -14.38 -11.64 3.89
N LYS A 43 -13.18 -11.20 4.30
CA LYS A 43 -12.84 -9.80 4.56
C LYS A 43 -12.28 -9.08 3.33
N GLY A 44 -12.32 -9.72 2.16
CA GLY A 44 -12.01 -9.11 0.87
C GLY A 44 -10.53 -8.78 0.69
N PHE A 45 -10.23 -7.57 0.23
CA PHE A 45 -8.86 -7.17 -0.15
C PHE A 45 -8.60 -5.68 0.06
N LEU A 46 -7.32 -5.33 0.18
CA LEU A 46 -6.84 -3.96 0.12
C LEU A 46 -6.45 -3.63 -1.32
N TYR A 47 -6.94 -2.50 -1.79
CA TYR A 47 -6.52 -1.89 -3.03
C TYR A 47 -5.63 -0.68 -2.72
N PHE A 48 -4.43 -0.68 -3.29
CA PHE A 48 -3.41 0.32 -3.03
C PHE A 48 -2.92 0.88 -4.36
N ALA A 49 -3.05 2.19 -4.56
CA ALA A 49 -2.64 2.84 -5.80
C ALA A 49 -1.99 4.19 -5.52
N PRO A 50 -0.92 4.57 -6.24
CA PRO A 50 -0.37 5.91 -6.17
C PRO A 50 -1.41 6.92 -6.65
N LEU A 51 -1.57 8.00 -5.89
CA LEU A 51 -2.16 9.24 -6.36
C LEU A 51 -1.07 9.99 -7.11
N SER A 52 -1.40 10.66 -8.22
CA SER A 52 -0.42 11.42 -9.00
C SER A 52 0.40 12.34 -8.08
N SER A 53 1.69 12.07 -7.91
CA SER A 53 2.61 12.93 -7.17
C SER A 53 3.18 13.99 -8.10
N GLY A 54 3.50 15.16 -7.54
CA GLY A 54 4.23 16.20 -8.28
C GLY A 54 5.67 15.76 -8.53
N LEU A 55 6.26 16.27 -9.61
CA LEU A 55 7.61 15.96 -10.12
C LEU A 55 8.77 16.08 -9.12
N ASN A 56 8.56 16.69 -7.94
CA ASN A 56 9.59 16.99 -6.95
C ASN A 56 9.23 16.53 -5.52
N ASP A 57 8.17 15.75 -5.35
CA ASP A 57 7.77 15.34 -4.00
C ASP A 57 8.64 14.18 -3.51
N VAL A 58 9.36 14.42 -2.41
CA VAL A 58 10.12 13.38 -1.68
C VAL A 58 9.19 12.27 -1.18
N ASN A 59 7.90 12.57 -1.08
CA ASN A 59 6.85 11.66 -0.63
C ASN A 59 5.83 11.40 -1.74
N SER A 60 5.46 10.14 -1.91
CA SER A 60 4.36 9.73 -2.77
C SER A 60 3.07 9.56 -1.96
N ASN A 61 1.98 10.12 -2.47
CA ASN A 61 0.64 9.92 -1.92
C ASN A 61 0.04 8.65 -2.51
N TYR A 62 -0.62 7.84 -1.69
CA TYR A 62 -1.27 6.60 -2.10
C TYR A 62 -2.72 6.60 -1.66
N SER A 63 -3.62 6.33 -2.60
CA SER A 63 -5.01 5.98 -2.30
C SER A 63 -5.05 4.53 -1.82
N VAL A 64 -5.62 4.35 -0.64
CA VAL A 64 -5.72 3.05 0.02
C VAL A 64 -7.19 2.80 0.32
N THR A 65 -7.74 1.76 -0.28
CA THR A 65 -9.16 1.42 -0.14
C THR A 65 -9.32 -0.04 0.22
N GLN A 66 -10.20 -0.35 1.18
CA GLN A 66 -10.58 -1.72 1.51
C GLN A 66 -11.87 -2.07 0.79
N TRP A 67 -11.92 -3.26 0.20
CA TRP A 67 -13.05 -3.74 -0.59
C TRP A 67 -13.49 -5.11 -0.13
N ILE A 68 -14.79 -5.34 -0.11
CA ILE A 68 -15.41 -6.66 0.04
C ILE A 68 -16.17 -7.02 -1.23
N ILE A 69 -16.22 -8.31 -1.54
CA ILE A 69 -17.02 -8.88 -2.63
C ILE A 69 -18.06 -9.77 -1.99
N ASN A 70 -19.34 -9.52 -2.25
CA ASN A 70 -20.41 -10.39 -1.76
C ASN A 70 -20.59 -11.63 -2.65
N GLU A 71 -21.46 -12.55 -2.24
CA GLU A 71 -21.76 -13.80 -2.96
C GLU A 71 -22.27 -13.57 -4.40
N TYR A 72 -22.83 -12.40 -4.68
CA TYR A 72 -23.31 -12.01 -6.02
C TYR A 72 -22.23 -11.34 -6.87
N GLY A 73 -20.98 -11.27 -6.40
CA GLY A 73 -19.86 -10.64 -7.12
C GLY A 73 -19.88 -9.11 -7.08
N ILE A 74 -20.69 -8.51 -6.21
CA ILE A 74 -20.81 -7.05 -6.07
C ILE A 74 -19.72 -6.54 -5.13
N PHE A 75 -18.93 -5.58 -5.63
CA PHE A 75 -17.88 -4.92 -4.89
C PHE A 75 -18.44 -3.79 -4.04
N SER A 76 -18.04 -3.75 -2.77
CA SER A 76 -18.37 -2.66 -1.84
C SER A 76 -17.09 -2.11 -1.21
N LYS A 77 -16.90 -0.79 -1.27
CA LYS A 77 -15.81 -0.09 -0.58
C LYS A 77 -16.21 0.09 0.88
N ILE A 78 -15.39 -0.40 1.79
CA ILE A 78 -15.69 -0.38 3.24
C ILE A 78 -14.83 0.63 4.00
N ALA A 79 -13.65 0.99 3.47
CA ALA A 79 -12.80 2.04 4.01
C ALA A 79 -11.97 2.69 2.90
N GLU A 80 -11.58 3.94 3.13
CA GLU A 80 -10.74 4.72 2.25
C GLU A 80 -9.87 5.66 3.07
N MET A 81 -8.60 5.74 2.73
CA MET A 81 -7.65 6.69 3.30
C MET A 81 -6.57 7.04 2.28
N VAL A 82 -5.83 8.11 2.58
CA VAL A 82 -4.63 8.49 1.84
C VAL A 82 -3.43 8.32 2.75
N LEU A 83 -2.45 7.55 2.29
CA LEU A 83 -1.18 7.37 3.00
C LEU A 83 -0.03 8.01 2.24
N VAL A 84 0.98 8.43 2.97
CA VAL A 84 2.13 9.16 2.44
C VAL A 84 3.39 8.41 2.79
N PHE A 85 4.16 8.03 1.78
CA PHE A 85 5.42 7.30 1.97
C PHE A 85 6.51 7.83 1.04
N GLN A 86 7.75 7.87 1.52
CA GLN A 86 8.92 8.19 0.68
C GLN A 86 9.18 7.10 -0.36
N VAL A 87 9.02 5.84 0.05
CA VAL A 87 9.20 4.64 -0.76
C VAL A 87 7.94 3.80 -0.68
N GLN A 88 7.61 3.08 -1.77
CA GLN A 88 6.46 2.18 -1.77
C GLN A 88 6.54 1.17 -0.59
N PRO A 89 5.51 1.10 0.28
CA PRO A 89 5.51 0.18 1.40
C PRO A 89 5.34 -1.28 0.94
N SER A 90 5.84 -2.21 1.75
CA SER A 90 5.38 -3.60 1.72
C SER A 90 4.07 -3.70 2.50
N VAL A 91 3.05 -4.33 1.93
CA VAL A 91 1.75 -4.50 2.58
C VAL A 91 1.53 -5.96 2.91
N VAL A 92 1.18 -6.25 4.16
CA VAL A 92 0.89 -7.60 4.64
C VAL A 92 -0.50 -7.62 5.28
N SER A 93 -1.30 -8.63 4.98
CA SER A 93 -2.57 -8.86 5.67
C SER A 93 -2.33 -9.42 7.06
N THR A 94 -3.15 -9.02 8.03
CA THR A 94 -3.06 -9.50 9.41
C THR A 94 -4.17 -10.51 9.71
N VAL A 95 -3.92 -11.44 10.63
CA VAL A 95 -4.87 -12.52 10.97
C VAL A 95 -6.21 -12.04 11.52
N ASP A 96 -6.25 -10.85 12.12
CA ASP A 96 -7.47 -10.20 12.60
C ASP A 96 -8.25 -9.50 11.46
N GLY A 97 -7.73 -9.52 10.24
CA GLY A 97 -8.38 -8.98 9.04
C GLY A 97 -7.98 -7.56 8.68
N GLY A 98 -7.05 -6.95 9.40
CA GLY A 98 -6.44 -5.69 9.01
C GLY A 98 -5.32 -5.84 7.98
N TYR A 99 -4.55 -4.77 7.83
CA TYR A 99 -3.36 -4.70 6.99
C TYR A 99 -2.26 -3.97 7.74
N MET A 100 -1.02 -4.37 7.53
CA MET A 100 0.16 -3.70 8.04
C MET A 100 1.00 -3.18 6.88
N PHE A 101 1.38 -1.91 6.96
CA PHE A 101 2.27 -1.24 6.02
C PHE A 101 3.66 -1.19 6.64
N ILE A 102 4.63 -1.84 6.01
CA ILE A 102 6.02 -1.86 6.43
C ILE A 102 6.80 -1.03 5.43
N TYR A 103 7.46 0.03 5.89
CA TYR A 103 8.07 1.01 4.99
C TYR A 103 9.38 1.54 5.56
N PRO A 104 10.35 1.83 4.68
CA PRO A 104 11.54 2.54 5.10
C PRO A 104 11.22 4.04 5.25
N ASN A 105 11.90 4.69 6.18
CA ASN A 105 11.90 6.15 6.30
C ASN A 105 13.35 6.60 6.42
N ILE A 106 13.74 7.51 5.55
CA ILE A 106 15.09 8.05 5.47
C ILE A 106 15.02 9.50 5.91
N THR A 107 15.86 9.86 6.88
CA THR A 107 15.96 11.24 7.35
C THR A 107 17.36 11.77 7.13
N THR A 108 17.46 13.02 6.70
CA THR A 108 18.72 13.73 6.56
C THR A 108 18.88 14.64 7.77
N SER A 109 19.62 14.18 8.76
CA SER A 109 19.92 14.94 9.97
C SER A 109 21.40 15.26 10.05
N GLN A 110 21.72 16.45 10.56
CA GLN A 110 23.10 16.88 10.81
C GLN A 110 23.67 16.35 12.13
N ASP A 111 22.82 15.81 13.01
CA ASP A 111 23.26 15.17 14.24
C ASP A 111 23.81 13.76 13.95
N PRO A 112 25.10 13.48 14.21
CA PRO A 112 25.71 12.18 13.92
C PRO A 112 25.11 11.02 14.73
N TYR A 113 24.35 11.28 15.79
CA TYR A 113 23.70 10.25 16.61
C TYR A 113 22.23 10.02 16.27
N SER A 114 21.65 10.85 15.42
CA SER A 114 20.28 10.67 14.98
C SER A 114 20.15 9.56 13.93
N SER A 115 19.03 8.84 13.96
CA SER A 115 18.75 7.78 12.99
C SER A 115 18.63 8.38 11.59
N GLN A 116 19.46 7.92 10.66
CA GLN A 116 19.41 8.33 9.25
C GLN A 116 18.50 7.42 8.42
N SER A 117 18.26 6.19 8.87
CA SER A 117 17.40 5.24 8.19
C SER A 117 16.71 4.33 9.19
N GLY A 118 15.41 4.13 9.00
CA GLY A 118 14.63 3.21 9.82
C GLY A 118 13.59 2.45 9.02
N LEU A 119 13.16 1.32 9.58
CA LEU A 119 12.06 0.50 9.11
C LEU A 119 10.92 0.64 10.12
N TYR A 120 9.76 1.05 9.62
CA TYR A 120 8.58 1.32 10.44
C TYR A 120 7.43 0.44 9.99
N ALA A 121 6.55 0.09 10.92
CA ALA A 121 5.32 -0.62 10.66
C ALA A 121 4.12 0.18 11.14
N MET A 122 3.10 0.30 10.30
CA MET A 122 1.86 0.99 10.62
C MET A 122 0.69 0.06 10.37
N TYR A 123 -0.16 -0.12 11.38
CA TYR A 123 -1.32 -0.99 11.30
C TYR A 123 -2.58 -0.24 10.89
N CYS A 124 -3.36 -0.83 9.97
CA CYS A 124 -4.67 -0.38 9.56
C CYS A 124 -5.69 -1.48 9.86
N GLY A 125 -6.67 -1.16 10.70
CA GLY A 125 -7.73 -2.10 11.06
C GLY A 125 -8.69 -2.40 9.90
N TYR A 126 -9.32 -3.57 9.95
CA TYR A 126 -10.41 -3.92 9.03
C TYR A 126 -11.53 -2.89 9.08
N GLY A 127 -11.94 -2.35 7.93
CA GLY A 127 -12.98 -1.32 7.83
C GLY A 127 -12.59 0.03 8.47
N SER A 128 -11.33 0.21 8.88
CA SER A 128 -10.83 1.47 9.44
C SER A 128 -10.27 2.36 8.34
N ASN A 129 -10.60 3.66 8.41
CA ASN A 129 -9.96 4.71 7.63
C ASN A 129 -8.82 5.42 8.40
N ILE A 130 -8.54 4.98 9.63
CA ILE A 130 -7.49 5.52 10.48
C ILE A 130 -6.43 4.45 10.71
N THR A 131 -5.17 4.84 10.58
CA THR A 131 -4.02 4.03 10.94
C THR A 131 -3.60 4.27 12.38
N ARG A 132 -3.03 3.24 13.02
CA ARG A 132 -2.39 3.39 14.33
C ARG A 132 -1.06 4.10 14.21
N GLU A 133 -0.55 4.60 15.34
CA GLU A 133 0.79 5.17 15.39
C GLU A 133 1.83 4.16 14.89
N PRO A 134 2.82 4.60 14.08
CA PRO A 134 3.88 3.73 13.59
C PRO A 134 4.71 3.14 14.73
N VAL A 135 5.09 1.87 14.58
CA VAL A 135 6.04 1.18 15.45
C VAL A 135 7.39 1.10 14.73
N ILE A 136 8.46 1.33 15.48
CA ILE A 136 9.83 1.19 14.98
C ILE A 136 10.19 -0.29 14.97
N LEU A 137 10.54 -0.83 13.80
CA LEU A 137 11.07 -2.19 13.67
C LEU A 137 12.60 -2.20 13.72
N TYR A 138 13.23 -1.19 13.14
CA TYR A 138 14.69 -1.05 13.07
C TYR A 138 15.07 0.41 12.81
N GLU A 139 16.16 0.88 13.39
CA GLU A 139 16.74 2.20 13.14
C GLU A 139 18.27 2.12 13.13
N THR A 140 18.91 2.96 12.33
CA THR A 140 20.36 3.05 12.25
C THR A 140 20.81 4.48 11.96
N ILE A 141 21.96 4.84 12.52
CA ILE A 141 22.64 6.11 12.25
C ILE A 141 23.33 6.13 10.87
N MET A 142 23.42 4.98 10.19
CA MET A 142 23.98 4.88 8.84
C MET A 142 22.89 5.05 7.79
N ALA A 143 23.13 5.84 6.75
CA ALA A 143 22.25 5.88 5.59
C ALA A 143 22.21 4.51 4.90
N LEU A 144 21.02 3.92 4.81
CA LEU A 144 20.76 2.68 4.08
C LEU A 144 19.83 2.96 2.91
N ASP A 145 20.22 2.49 1.73
CA ASP A 145 19.36 2.50 0.54
C ASP A 145 18.52 1.22 0.50
N ILE A 146 17.29 1.28 1.02
CA ILE A 146 16.36 0.14 1.06
C ILE A 146 15.57 0.12 -0.24
N ILE A 147 16.05 -0.67 -1.20
CA ILE A 147 15.45 -0.79 -2.54
C ILE A 147 14.21 -1.69 -2.60
N GLY A 148 13.94 -2.48 -1.54
CA GLY A 148 12.80 -3.39 -1.51
C GLY A 148 12.63 -4.10 -0.17
N LEU A 149 11.37 -4.48 0.11
CA LEU A 149 10.96 -5.20 1.31
C LEU A 149 10.02 -6.34 0.91
N ASN A 150 10.44 -7.58 1.15
CA ASN A 150 9.60 -8.75 0.94
C ASN A 150 9.06 -9.23 2.30
N CYS A 151 7.79 -8.94 2.56
CA CYS A 151 7.12 -9.29 3.81
C CYS A 151 5.97 -10.25 3.50
N VAL A 152 5.90 -11.35 4.25
CA VAL A 152 4.86 -12.37 4.08
C VAL A 152 4.28 -12.75 5.43
N ILE A 153 2.99 -13.05 5.45
CA ILE A 153 2.38 -13.75 6.57
C ILE A 153 2.82 -15.21 6.53
N SER A 154 3.32 -15.72 7.65
CA SER A 154 3.61 -17.14 7.81
C SER A 154 2.53 -17.76 8.68
N TYR A 155 1.88 -18.79 8.16
CA TYR A 155 1.01 -19.64 8.95
C TYR A 155 1.90 -20.69 9.61
N SER A 156 1.95 -20.72 10.94
CA SER A 156 2.50 -21.86 11.64
C SER A 156 1.59 -23.03 11.33
N GLU A 157 2.02 -23.96 10.49
CA GLU A 157 1.36 -25.25 10.35
C GLU A 157 1.37 -25.91 11.74
N VAL A 158 0.17 -26.12 12.30
CA VAL A 158 -0.05 -26.96 13.50
C VAL A 158 -0.96 -28.10 13.06
#